data_AF-A0A7I8MYA3-F1
#
_entry.id   AF-A0A7I8MYA3-F1
#
_cell.length_a   1.000
_cell.length_b   1.000
_cell.length_c   1.000
_cell.angle_alpha   90.00
_cell.angle_beta   90.00
_cell.angle_gamma   90.00
#
_symmetry.space_group_name_H-M   'P 1'
#
loop_
_entity.id
_entity.type
_entity.pdbx_description
1 polymer ?
#
loop_
_entity_poly.entity_id
_entity_poly.type
_entity_poly.pdbx_seq_one_letter_code
_entity_poly.pdbx_strand_id
1 'polypeptide(L)'
;MPHSGTLPIRWLFAAALFCLAMPGSVAGADVFVFDTITVQNHPVFIKVLTKDRLFPAGGQRVRIEKKGVVLGRILTGGDGYGFLKTEFASPGIHEIAAQSDGERATGTVLVVTPDRPLILLEIKVVSLRRSFIDTDTEGARDALESLTETYGLVYLAGRFEIDGARQFIRSNRYPASVVIPYRGRETFRWMSDKGLRLSAAVGSPEFSDAAKATAERRFSFSRTASGETVKSWKELLSRLQ
;
A
#
# COMPACT_ATOMS: atom_id res chain seq x y z
N MET A 1 -33.36 60.23 -2.73
CA MET A 1 -33.70 58.82 -3.03
C MET A 1 -32.54 58.19 -3.80
N PRO A 2 -32.01 57.00 -3.46
CA PRO A 2 -31.70 56.39 -2.15
C PRO A 2 -30.18 56.45 -1.85
N HIS A 3 -29.77 56.92 -0.66
CA HIS A 3 -29.27 56.12 0.49
C HIS A 3 -28.04 55.22 0.24
N SER A 4 -26.85 55.80 0.51
CA SER A 4 -25.60 55.09 0.76
C SER A 4 -25.60 54.52 2.20
N GLY A 5 -25.76 53.21 2.31
CA GLY A 5 -25.58 52.48 3.57
C GLY A 5 -24.09 52.22 3.81
N THR A 6 -23.43 53.06 4.61
CA THR A 6 -22.11 52.76 5.15
C THR A 6 -22.26 51.78 6.31
N LEU A 7 -21.79 50.54 6.12
CA LEU A 7 -21.66 49.57 7.20
C LEU A 7 -20.74 50.16 8.30
N PRO A 8 -21.18 50.25 9.56
CA PRO A 8 -20.39 50.89 10.59
C PRO A 8 -19.14 50.05 10.89
N ILE A 9 -17.97 50.67 10.77
CA ILE A 9 -16.61 50.13 11.01
C ILE A 9 -16.50 49.33 12.32
N ARG A 10 -17.38 49.55 13.29
CA ARG A 10 -17.50 48.78 14.54
C ARG A 10 -17.82 47.29 14.34
N TRP A 11 -18.54 46.92 13.28
CA TRP A 11 -18.84 45.50 13.00
C TRP A 11 -17.66 44.74 12.38
N LEU A 12 -16.77 45.45 11.67
CA LEU A 12 -15.55 44.87 11.12
C LEU A 12 -14.54 44.49 12.23
N PHE A 13 -14.46 45.29 13.29
CA PHE A 13 -13.63 44.96 14.45
C PHE A 13 -14.19 43.79 15.30
N ALA A 14 -15.52 43.69 15.44
CA ALA A 14 -16.14 42.58 16.17
C ALA A 14 -15.98 41.24 15.41
N ALA A 15 -16.06 41.24 14.08
CA ALA A 15 -15.82 40.06 13.27
C ALA A 15 -14.34 39.60 13.29
N ALA A 16 -13.39 40.54 13.28
CA ALA A 16 -11.97 40.23 13.39
C ALA A 16 -11.58 39.62 14.75
N LEU A 17 -12.22 40.06 15.84
CA LEU A 17 -11.98 39.52 17.18
C LEU A 17 -12.63 38.13 17.37
N PHE A 18 -13.75 37.85 16.71
CA PHE A 18 -14.42 36.54 16.75
C PHE A 18 -13.61 35.44 16.01
N CYS A 19 -12.88 35.79 14.94
CA CYS A 19 -11.97 34.86 14.26
C CYS A 19 -10.73 34.48 15.08
N LEU A 20 -10.32 35.31 16.05
CA LEU A 20 -9.19 35.04 16.95
C LEU A 20 -9.57 34.21 18.19
N ALA A 21 -10.87 34.02 18.44
CA ALA A 21 -11.38 33.25 19.58
C ALA A 21 -11.82 31.82 19.21
N MET A 22 -11.63 31.40 17.95
CA MET A 22 -11.79 29.99 17.60
C MET A 22 -10.64 29.23 18.25
N PRO A 23 -10.90 28.27 19.16
CA PRO A 23 -9.86 27.38 19.62
C PRO A 23 -9.26 26.74 18.38
N GLY A 24 -7.99 27.02 18.10
CA GLY A 24 -7.28 26.36 17.03
C GLY A 24 -7.40 24.87 17.29
N SER A 25 -8.18 24.16 16.47
CA SER A 25 -8.11 22.71 16.42
C SER A 25 -6.63 22.41 16.27
N VAL A 26 -6.04 21.81 17.30
CA VAL A 26 -4.69 21.29 17.23
C VAL A 26 -4.74 20.34 16.05
N ALA A 27 -4.17 20.74 14.93
CA ALA A 27 -4.17 19.95 13.72
C ALA A 27 -3.34 18.71 14.06
N GLY A 28 -4.01 17.58 14.25
CA GLY A 28 -3.35 16.31 14.48
C GLY A 28 -2.52 15.94 13.26
N ALA A 29 -1.36 15.32 13.49
CA ALA A 29 -0.57 14.79 12.41
C ALA A 29 -1.26 13.55 11.82
N ASP A 30 -1.60 13.57 10.54
CA ASP A 30 -2.07 12.41 9.79
C ASP A 30 -1.01 11.31 9.88
N VAL A 31 -1.41 10.09 10.25
CA VAL A 31 -0.52 8.93 10.32
C VAL A 31 -0.75 8.01 9.13
N PHE A 32 0.31 7.46 8.57
CA PHE A 32 0.28 6.49 7.48
C PHE A 32 1.11 5.26 7.85
N VAL A 33 0.61 4.07 7.52
CA VAL A 33 1.33 2.79 7.70
C VAL A 33 1.57 2.16 6.33
N PHE A 34 2.83 1.87 6.04
CA PHE A 34 3.21 1.24 4.77
C PHE A 34 3.04 -0.28 4.86
N ASP A 35 2.51 -0.87 3.79
CA ASP A 35 2.51 -2.32 3.65
C ASP A 35 3.95 -2.84 3.52
N THR A 36 4.20 -4.04 4.02
CA THR A 36 5.51 -4.70 3.92
C THR A 36 5.36 -6.21 3.95
N ILE A 37 6.43 -6.91 3.56
CA ILE A 37 6.47 -8.36 3.50
C ILE A 37 7.74 -8.86 4.19
N THR A 38 7.63 -10.00 4.86
CA THR A 38 8.76 -10.69 5.50
C THR A 38 8.58 -12.20 5.47
N VAL A 39 9.68 -12.92 5.67
CA VAL A 39 9.66 -14.35 5.97
C VAL A 39 9.34 -14.54 7.45
N GLN A 40 8.65 -15.62 7.79
CA GLN A 40 8.35 -16.01 9.17
C GLN A 40 9.61 -15.98 10.03
N ASN A 41 9.48 -15.47 11.26
CA ASN A 41 10.60 -15.32 12.23
C ASN A 41 11.76 -14.44 11.73
N HIS A 42 11.60 -13.70 10.63
CA HIS A 42 12.60 -12.71 10.21
C HIS A 42 12.19 -11.31 10.66
N PRO A 43 13.16 -10.50 11.12
CA PRO A 43 12.89 -9.12 11.48
C PRO A 43 12.29 -8.31 10.32
N VAL A 44 11.25 -7.57 10.63
CA VAL A 44 10.59 -6.63 9.72
C VAL A 44 10.50 -5.25 10.35
N PHE A 45 10.65 -4.22 9.53
CA PHE A 45 10.41 -2.84 9.94
C PHE A 45 9.00 -2.44 9.55
N ILE A 46 8.17 -2.16 10.55
CA ILE A 46 6.90 -1.45 10.35
C ILE A 46 7.26 0.02 10.15
N LYS A 47 7.07 0.50 8.93
CA LYS A 47 7.33 1.89 8.55
C LYS A 47 6.05 2.69 8.70
N VAL A 48 6.17 3.85 9.34
CA VAL A 48 5.10 4.84 9.44
C VAL A 48 5.58 6.19 8.93
N LEU A 49 4.64 7.05 8.53
CA LEU A 49 4.88 8.44 8.19
C LEU A 49 3.81 9.29 8.88
N THR A 50 4.24 10.31 9.61
CA THR A 50 3.37 11.35 10.14
C THR A 50 3.46 12.59 9.26
N LYS A 51 2.32 13.25 9.01
CA LYS A 51 2.23 14.46 8.17
C LYS A 51 1.36 15.52 8.83
N ASP A 52 1.75 16.78 8.67
CA ASP A 52 0.92 17.94 8.96
C ASP A 52 0.47 18.54 7.63
N ARG A 53 -0.83 18.40 7.32
CA ARG A 53 -1.43 18.84 6.06
C ARG A 53 -0.73 18.22 4.83
N LEU A 54 0.24 18.92 4.26
CA LEU A 54 0.95 18.53 3.04
C LEU A 54 2.42 18.17 3.29
N PHE A 55 2.95 18.40 4.48
CA PHE A 55 4.37 18.21 4.80
C PHE A 55 4.56 17.11 5.85
N PRO A 56 5.69 16.40 5.84
CA PRO A 56 6.01 15.48 6.92
C PRO A 56 6.07 16.21 8.27
N ALA A 57 5.54 15.57 9.31
CA ALA A 57 5.52 16.07 10.68
C ALA A 57 6.44 15.21 11.54
N GLY A 58 7.61 15.73 11.89
CA GLY A 58 8.58 15.01 12.71
C GLY A 58 8.36 15.11 14.21
N GLY A 59 9.08 14.30 14.99
CA GLY A 59 9.04 14.34 16.45
C GLY A 59 7.73 13.81 17.06
N GLN A 60 6.95 13.07 16.29
CA GLN A 60 5.62 12.59 16.68
C GLN A 60 5.72 11.24 17.38
N ARG A 61 4.95 11.06 18.46
CA ARG A 61 4.87 9.79 19.19
C ARG A 61 3.83 8.90 18.54
N VAL A 62 4.28 7.77 18.00
CA VAL A 62 3.39 6.81 17.33
C VAL A 62 3.29 5.53 18.13
N ARG A 63 2.06 5.13 18.46
CA ARG A 63 1.75 3.81 19.03
C ARG A 63 1.42 2.85 17.91
N ILE A 64 2.06 1.68 17.88
CA ILE A 64 1.84 0.65 16.86
C ILE A 64 1.22 -0.58 17.52
N GLU A 65 0.14 -1.09 16.92
CA GLU A 65 -0.70 -2.14 17.48
C GLU A 65 -1.04 -3.21 16.43
N LYS A 66 -1.28 -4.44 16.90
CA LYS A 66 -1.83 -5.55 16.12
C LYS A 66 -3.00 -6.15 16.89
N LYS A 67 -4.20 -6.12 16.31
CA LYS A 67 -5.44 -6.60 16.98
C LYS A 67 -5.63 -6.01 18.39
N GLY A 68 -5.35 -4.72 18.55
CA GLY A 68 -5.43 -4.00 19.82
C GLY A 68 -4.28 -4.26 20.80
N VAL A 69 -3.37 -5.19 20.51
CA VAL A 69 -2.18 -5.44 21.31
C VAL A 69 -1.05 -4.50 20.87
N VAL A 70 -0.49 -3.73 21.79
CA VAL A 70 0.62 -2.82 21.51
C VAL A 70 1.88 -3.61 21.16
N LEU A 71 2.38 -3.43 19.93
CA LEU A 71 3.67 -3.96 19.48
C LEU A 71 4.82 -3.07 19.94
N GLY A 72 4.60 -1.76 20.02
CA GLY A 72 5.63 -0.81 20.42
C GLY A 72 5.19 0.64 20.33
N ARG A 73 6.07 1.53 20.80
CA ARG A 73 5.94 2.99 20.66
C ARG A 73 7.25 3.53 20.12
N ILE A 74 7.15 4.45 19.16
CA ILE A 74 8.30 5.07 18.50
C ILE A 74 8.14 6.59 18.46
N LEU A 75 9.25 7.27 18.20
CA LEU A 75 9.28 8.69 17.88
C LEU A 75 9.66 8.83 16.40
N THR A 76 8.92 9.60 15.62
CA THR A 76 9.29 9.88 14.22
C THR A 76 10.47 10.84 14.15
N GLY A 77 11.32 10.66 13.14
CA GLY A 77 12.42 11.59 12.83
C GLY A 77 11.90 12.94 12.35
N GLY A 78 12.80 13.91 12.17
CA GLY A 78 12.43 15.25 11.64
C GLY A 78 11.81 15.22 10.25
N ASP A 79 11.99 14.14 9.50
CA ASP A 79 11.42 13.85 8.18
C ASP A 79 10.03 13.19 8.26
N GLY A 80 9.46 13.07 9.45
CA GLY A 80 8.17 12.44 9.72
C GLY A 80 8.15 10.91 9.64
N TYR A 81 9.27 10.25 9.30
CA TYR A 81 9.30 8.80 9.22
C TYR A 81 9.62 8.15 10.57
N GLY A 82 8.96 7.03 10.84
CA GLY A 82 9.21 6.20 12.01
C GLY A 82 9.34 4.73 11.62
N PHE A 83 10.13 3.99 12.39
CA PHE A 83 10.39 2.57 12.16
C PHE A 83 10.32 1.78 13.47
N LEU A 84 9.48 0.75 13.50
CA LEU A 84 9.48 -0.26 14.57
C LEU A 84 10.00 -1.57 14.01
N LYS A 85 11.14 -2.05 14.52
CA LYS A 85 11.64 -3.39 14.24
C LYS A 85 10.87 -4.40 15.09
N THR A 86 10.31 -5.42 14.47
CA THR A 86 9.58 -6.50 15.16
C THR A 86 9.68 -7.80 14.36
N GLU A 87 9.12 -8.88 14.89
CA GLU A 87 9.11 -10.21 14.30
C GLU A 87 7.71 -10.83 14.42
N PHE A 88 7.34 -11.65 13.44
CA PHE A 88 6.06 -12.33 13.41
C PHE A 88 6.26 -13.85 13.34
N ALA A 89 5.75 -14.53 14.37
CA ALA A 89 5.88 -15.98 14.49
C ALA A 89 4.88 -16.74 13.61
N SER A 90 3.71 -16.18 13.29
CA SER A 90 2.70 -16.88 12.51
C SER A 90 2.62 -16.34 11.07
N PRO A 91 2.53 -17.20 10.05
CA PRO A 91 2.34 -16.78 8.67
C PRO A 91 0.96 -16.15 8.46
N GLY A 92 0.77 -15.54 7.30
CA GLY A 92 -0.47 -14.90 6.88
C GLY A 92 -0.41 -13.39 6.92
N ILE A 93 -1.60 -12.79 6.79
CA ILE A 93 -1.80 -11.34 6.71
C ILE A 93 -2.02 -10.78 8.11
N HIS A 94 -1.23 -9.77 8.47
CA HIS A 94 -1.33 -9.08 9.75
C HIS A 94 -1.67 -7.62 9.51
N GLU A 95 -2.86 -7.21 9.93
CA GLU A 95 -3.21 -5.79 9.98
C GLU A 95 -2.48 -5.12 11.16
N ILE A 96 -1.80 -4.03 10.83
CA ILE A 96 -1.05 -3.20 11.76
C ILE A 96 -1.72 -1.84 11.81
N ALA A 97 -2.06 -1.39 13.01
CA ALA A 97 -2.56 -0.06 13.23
C ALA A 97 -1.47 0.82 13.83
N ALA A 98 -1.45 2.09 13.43
CA ALA A 98 -0.65 3.13 14.05
C ALA A 98 -1.56 4.27 14.51
N GLN A 99 -1.25 4.87 15.67
CA GLN A 99 -1.98 5.99 16.23
C GLN A 99 -1.02 7.10 16.67
N SER A 100 -1.35 8.35 16.33
CA SER A 100 -0.63 9.58 16.73
C SER A 100 -1.65 10.70 16.91
N ASP A 101 -1.63 11.41 18.04
CA ASP A 101 -2.45 12.61 18.31
C ASP A 101 -3.93 12.53 17.89
N GLY A 102 -4.56 11.39 18.16
CA GLY A 102 -5.98 11.14 17.84
C GLY A 102 -6.21 10.51 16.47
N GLU A 103 -5.26 10.64 15.55
CA GLU A 103 -5.33 10.05 14.21
C GLU A 103 -4.90 8.58 14.22
N ARG A 104 -5.55 7.78 13.37
CA ARG A 104 -5.28 6.34 13.23
C ARG A 104 -5.25 5.93 11.76
N ALA A 105 -4.28 5.10 11.41
CA ALA A 105 -4.24 4.44 10.11
C ALA A 105 -3.82 2.98 10.23
N THR A 106 -4.08 2.22 9.17
CA THR A 106 -3.72 0.82 9.08
C THR A 106 -2.84 0.55 7.87
N GLY A 107 -2.03 -0.50 8.01
CA GLY A 107 -1.23 -1.10 6.95
C GLY A 107 -1.13 -2.59 7.19
N THR A 108 -0.50 -3.29 6.27
CA THR A 108 -0.51 -4.75 6.23
C THR A 108 0.91 -5.30 6.22
N VAL A 109 1.16 -6.29 7.05
CA VAL A 109 2.37 -7.13 6.97
C VAL A 109 1.96 -8.50 6.45
N LEU A 110 2.47 -8.88 5.28
CA LEU A 110 2.38 -10.27 4.82
C LEU A 110 3.58 -11.04 5.36
N VAL A 111 3.31 -12.11 6.12
CA VAL A 111 4.33 -13.02 6.64
C VAL A 111 4.20 -14.33 5.88
N VAL A 112 5.23 -14.70 5.13
CA VAL A 112 5.24 -15.97 4.39
C VAL A 112 6.19 -16.96 5.02
N THR A 113 5.86 -18.25 4.93
CA THR A 113 6.80 -19.30 5.31
C THR A 113 7.94 -19.37 4.29
N PRO A 114 9.14 -19.83 4.66
CA PRO A 114 10.30 -19.88 3.74
C PRO A 114 10.06 -20.69 2.47
N ASP A 115 9.19 -21.70 2.55
CA ASP A 115 8.84 -22.61 1.47
C ASP A 115 7.71 -22.08 0.58
N ARG A 116 6.90 -21.13 1.04
CA ARG A 116 5.74 -20.62 0.29
C ARG A 116 6.20 -19.67 -0.84
N PRO A 117 6.02 -20.05 -2.12
CA PRO A 117 6.38 -19.20 -3.25
C PRO A 117 5.43 -17.99 -3.36
N LEU A 118 5.93 -16.91 -3.96
CA LEU A 118 5.19 -15.68 -4.21
C LEU A 118 4.78 -15.52 -5.67
N ILE A 119 3.58 -14.98 -5.87
CA ILE A 119 3.14 -14.37 -7.12
C ILE A 119 3.08 -12.86 -6.92
N LEU A 120 3.77 -12.14 -7.81
CA LEU A 120 3.79 -10.68 -7.86
C LEU A 120 2.85 -10.22 -8.98
N LEU A 121 1.85 -9.40 -8.67
CA LEU A 121 0.90 -8.85 -9.64
C LEU A 121 1.07 -7.34 -9.77
N GLU A 122 1.34 -6.85 -10.98
CA GLU A 122 1.35 -5.43 -11.27
C GLU A 122 -0.08 -4.84 -11.29
N ILE A 123 -0.29 -3.74 -10.57
CA ILE A 123 -1.51 -2.93 -10.59
C ILE A 123 -1.15 -1.52 -11.06
N LYS A 124 -1.76 -1.05 -12.14
CA LYS A 124 -1.62 0.32 -12.65
C LYS A 124 -2.94 1.07 -12.56
N VAL A 125 -3.20 1.84 -11.50
CA VAL A 125 -4.52 2.46 -11.25
C VAL A 125 -4.92 3.44 -12.34
N VAL A 126 -3.95 4.19 -12.89
CA VAL A 126 -4.21 5.17 -13.95
C VAL A 126 -4.44 4.51 -15.32
N SER A 127 -3.76 3.39 -15.59
CA SER A 127 -3.94 2.60 -16.82
C SER A 127 -5.11 1.63 -16.73
N LEU A 128 -5.52 1.21 -15.53
CA LEU A 128 -6.65 0.32 -15.28
C LEU A 128 -7.99 0.94 -15.69
N ARG A 129 -8.09 2.28 -15.73
CA ARG A 129 -9.24 2.96 -16.35
C ARG A 129 -9.28 2.86 -17.89
N ARG A 130 -8.26 2.27 -18.53
CA ARG A 130 -8.16 2.15 -20.00
C ARG A 130 -7.63 0.79 -20.51
N SER A 131 -7.29 -0.19 -19.69
CA SER A 131 -6.54 -1.37 -20.17
C SER A 131 -6.72 -2.68 -19.37
N PHE A 132 -7.23 -3.69 -20.09
CA PHE A 132 -7.04 -5.15 -20.03
C PHE A 132 -7.43 -5.98 -18.80
N ILE A 133 -7.58 -5.42 -17.59
CA ILE A 133 -8.17 -6.16 -16.46
C ILE A 133 -9.72 -6.07 -16.46
N ASP A 134 -10.27 -5.20 -17.29
CA ASP A 134 -11.64 -4.68 -17.12
C ASP A 134 -12.76 -5.52 -17.76
N THR A 135 -12.46 -6.57 -18.53
CA THR A 135 -13.52 -7.37 -19.17
C THR A 135 -13.90 -8.66 -18.43
N ASP A 136 -13.10 -9.10 -17.45
CA ASP A 136 -13.36 -10.35 -16.71
C ASP A 136 -12.91 -10.25 -15.24
N THR A 137 -13.51 -9.31 -14.51
CA THR A 137 -13.23 -9.09 -13.08
C THR A 137 -13.57 -10.32 -12.23
N GLU A 138 -14.60 -11.10 -12.61
CA GLU A 138 -14.97 -12.32 -11.90
C GLU A 138 -13.94 -13.43 -12.11
N GLY A 139 -13.56 -13.73 -13.36
CA GLY A 139 -12.50 -14.70 -13.63
C GLY A 139 -11.14 -14.29 -13.05
N ALA A 140 -10.85 -12.99 -12.97
CA ALA A 140 -9.68 -12.49 -12.25
C ALA A 140 -9.72 -12.81 -10.76
N ARG A 141 -10.87 -12.56 -10.12
CA ARG A 141 -11.07 -12.82 -8.69
C ARG A 141 -10.92 -14.30 -8.38
N ASP A 142 -11.64 -15.16 -9.10
CA ASP A 142 -11.65 -16.60 -8.89
C ASP A 142 -10.26 -17.21 -9.10
N ALA A 143 -9.55 -16.76 -10.15
CA ALA A 143 -8.18 -17.20 -10.40
C ALA A 143 -7.22 -16.76 -9.29
N LEU A 144 -7.29 -15.51 -8.84
CA LEU A 144 -6.44 -15.02 -7.76
C LEU A 144 -6.75 -15.72 -6.42
N GLU A 145 -8.03 -15.96 -6.11
CA GLU A 145 -8.44 -16.73 -4.93
C GLU A 145 -7.82 -18.13 -4.98
N SER A 146 -7.97 -18.84 -6.10
CA SER A 146 -7.38 -20.17 -6.30
C SER A 146 -5.84 -20.16 -6.15
N LEU A 147 -5.17 -19.16 -6.73
CA LEU A 147 -3.71 -19.03 -6.62
C LEU A 147 -3.27 -18.75 -5.17
N THR A 148 -4.08 -18.08 -4.36
CA THR A 148 -3.73 -17.79 -2.96
C THR A 148 -3.73 -19.01 -2.06
N GLU A 149 -4.27 -20.16 -2.50
CA GLU A 149 -4.16 -21.43 -1.76
C GLU A 149 -2.71 -21.92 -1.73
N THR A 150 -2.02 -21.80 -2.87
CA THR A 150 -0.65 -22.32 -3.06
C THR A 150 0.41 -21.24 -2.85
N TYR A 151 0.15 -20.01 -3.31
CA TYR A 151 1.12 -18.93 -3.35
C TYR A 151 0.81 -17.86 -2.29
N GLY A 152 1.84 -17.10 -1.90
CA GLY A 152 1.63 -15.77 -1.32
C GLY A 152 1.41 -14.76 -2.44
N LEU A 153 0.33 -13.99 -2.39
CA LEU A 153 0.05 -12.95 -3.39
C LEU A 153 0.64 -11.62 -2.94
N VAL A 154 1.28 -10.86 -3.83
CA VAL A 154 1.75 -9.49 -3.55
C VAL A 154 1.37 -8.59 -4.71
N TYR A 155 0.71 -7.47 -4.41
CA TYR A 155 0.41 -6.47 -5.41
C TYR A 155 1.52 -5.43 -5.48
N LEU A 156 1.96 -5.08 -6.69
CA LEU A 156 2.96 -4.07 -6.97
C LEU A 156 2.30 -2.90 -7.71
N ALA A 157 2.32 -1.71 -7.13
CA ALA A 157 1.70 -0.53 -7.70
C ALA A 157 2.68 0.64 -7.79
N GLY A 158 2.43 1.59 -8.71
CA GLY A 158 3.24 2.79 -8.81
C GLY A 158 3.35 3.54 -7.47
N ARG A 159 4.48 4.21 -7.21
CA ARG A 159 4.76 4.88 -5.92
C ARG A 159 3.64 5.79 -5.43
N PHE A 160 2.95 6.48 -6.34
CA PHE A 160 1.87 7.42 -6.03
C PHE A 160 0.47 6.81 -6.17
N GLU A 161 0.39 5.51 -6.44
CA GLU A 161 -0.87 4.80 -6.72
C GLU A 161 -1.30 3.87 -5.59
N ILE A 162 -0.58 3.82 -4.46
CA ILE A 162 -0.80 2.81 -3.40
C ILE A 162 -2.23 2.85 -2.84
N ASP A 163 -2.73 4.02 -2.46
CA ASP A 163 -4.08 4.12 -1.88
C ASP A 163 -5.16 3.83 -2.93
N GLY A 164 -4.93 4.27 -4.18
CA GLY A 164 -5.79 3.92 -5.32
C GLY A 164 -5.79 2.43 -5.61
N ALA A 165 -4.65 1.75 -5.49
CA ALA A 165 -4.50 0.32 -5.72
C ALA A 165 -5.19 -0.48 -4.62
N ARG A 166 -4.99 -0.09 -3.35
CA ARG A 166 -5.72 -0.68 -2.20
C ARG A 166 -7.23 -0.52 -2.37
N GLN A 167 -7.69 0.66 -2.79
CA GLN A 167 -9.12 0.89 -3.04
C GLN A 167 -9.62 0.05 -4.22
N PHE A 168 -8.86 -0.06 -5.30
CA PHE A 168 -9.20 -0.87 -6.46
C PHE A 168 -9.32 -2.37 -6.11
N ILE A 169 -8.37 -2.91 -5.34
CA ILE A 169 -8.41 -4.30 -4.84
C ILE A 169 -9.68 -4.54 -4.02
N ARG A 170 -9.99 -3.65 -3.06
CA ARG A 170 -11.19 -3.76 -2.23
C ARG A 170 -12.48 -3.66 -3.04
N SER A 171 -12.58 -2.68 -3.92
CA SER A 171 -13.79 -2.45 -4.73
C SER A 171 -14.11 -3.62 -5.66
N ASN A 172 -13.09 -4.30 -6.19
CA ASN A 172 -13.27 -5.48 -7.04
C ASN A 172 -13.34 -6.81 -6.28
N ARG A 173 -13.22 -6.76 -4.94
CA ARG A 173 -13.20 -7.92 -4.04
C ARG A 173 -12.10 -8.92 -4.40
N TYR A 174 -10.94 -8.44 -4.85
CA TYR A 174 -9.79 -9.33 -5.02
C TYR A 174 -9.25 -9.78 -3.66
N PRO A 175 -8.52 -10.92 -3.61
CA PRO A 175 -7.93 -11.40 -2.36
C PRO A 175 -7.15 -10.31 -1.64
N ALA A 176 -7.38 -10.15 -0.34
CA ALA A 176 -6.64 -9.19 0.45
C ALA A 176 -5.14 -9.57 0.44
N SER A 177 -4.27 -8.57 0.26
CA SER A 177 -2.84 -8.72 0.46
C SER A 177 -2.15 -7.35 0.56
N VAL A 178 -0.83 -7.37 0.69
CA VAL A 178 0.04 -6.20 0.72
C VAL A 178 0.15 -5.55 -0.66
N VAL A 179 0.19 -4.20 -0.66
CA VAL A 179 0.47 -3.38 -1.84
C VAL A 179 1.82 -2.69 -1.68
N ILE A 180 2.84 -3.16 -2.38
CA ILE A 180 4.20 -2.66 -2.29
C ILE A 180 4.49 -1.66 -3.43
N PRO A 181 5.14 -0.53 -3.15
CA PRO A 181 5.60 0.39 -4.19
C PRO A 181 6.57 -0.26 -5.18
N TYR A 182 6.20 -0.26 -6.45
CA TYR A 182 7.03 -0.73 -7.56
C TYR A 182 8.08 0.30 -7.97
N ARG A 183 9.33 -0.14 -8.06
CA ARG A 183 10.51 0.66 -8.45
C ARG A 183 11.37 -0.05 -9.50
N GLY A 184 10.74 -0.84 -10.37
CA GLY A 184 11.48 -1.62 -11.36
C GLY A 184 12.24 -2.78 -10.74
N ARG A 185 13.42 -3.08 -11.31
CA ARG A 185 14.29 -4.21 -10.94
C ARG A 185 14.69 -4.21 -9.47
N GLU A 186 14.81 -3.04 -8.86
CA GLU A 186 15.16 -2.90 -7.44
C GLU A 186 14.14 -3.56 -6.52
N THR A 187 12.84 -3.53 -6.86
CA THR A 187 11.80 -4.15 -6.03
C THR A 187 11.97 -5.66 -5.98
N PHE A 188 12.20 -6.29 -7.13
CA PHE A 188 12.40 -7.74 -7.20
C PHE A 188 13.70 -8.18 -6.53
N ARG A 189 14.79 -7.41 -6.73
CA ARG A 189 16.06 -7.66 -6.04
C ARG A 189 15.90 -7.55 -4.52
N TRP A 190 15.28 -6.49 -4.02
CA TRP A 190 15.02 -6.31 -2.59
C TRP A 190 14.21 -7.47 -1.99
N MET A 191 13.21 -7.98 -2.72
CA MET A 191 12.44 -9.14 -2.26
C MET A 191 13.29 -10.42 -2.24
N SER A 192 14.10 -10.64 -3.27
CA SER A 192 14.99 -11.81 -3.37
C SER A 192 16.07 -11.78 -2.28
N ASP A 193 16.68 -10.61 -2.03
CA ASP A 193 17.68 -10.39 -0.98
C ASP A 193 17.10 -10.62 0.43
N LYS A 194 15.77 -10.54 0.59
CA LYS A 194 15.03 -10.89 1.82
C LYS A 194 14.72 -12.38 1.96
N GLY A 195 15.16 -13.21 1.02
CA GLY A 195 14.87 -14.65 1.00
C GLY A 195 13.44 -14.98 0.55
N LEU A 196 12.74 -14.05 -0.10
CA LEU A 196 11.40 -14.33 -0.64
C LEU A 196 11.52 -15.10 -1.96
N ARG A 197 10.82 -16.23 -2.06
CA ARG A 197 10.82 -17.08 -3.26
C ARG A 197 9.87 -16.52 -4.31
N LEU A 198 10.39 -15.86 -5.33
CA LEU A 198 9.58 -15.24 -6.40
C LEU A 198 9.29 -16.25 -7.50
N SER A 199 8.14 -16.93 -7.45
CA SER A 199 7.82 -17.95 -8.45
C SER A 199 7.21 -17.38 -9.71
N ALA A 200 6.30 -16.40 -9.59
CA ALA A 200 5.75 -15.75 -10.77
C ALA A 200 5.64 -14.22 -10.65
N ALA A 201 5.84 -13.54 -11.77
CA ALA A 201 5.56 -12.12 -11.94
C ALA A 201 4.55 -11.94 -13.10
N VAL A 202 3.41 -11.30 -12.81
CA VAL A 202 2.31 -11.10 -13.75
C VAL A 202 2.09 -9.60 -13.93
N GLY A 203 2.20 -9.10 -15.16
CA GLY A 203 2.02 -7.67 -15.41
C GLY A 203 2.28 -7.26 -16.86
N SER A 204 2.62 -5.99 -17.05
CA SER A 204 3.01 -5.44 -18.33
C SER A 204 4.31 -6.06 -18.87
N PRO A 205 4.62 -5.91 -20.17
CA PRO A 205 5.89 -6.35 -20.73
C PRO A 205 7.11 -5.75 -20.00
N GLU A 206 7.05 -4.49 -19.58
CA GLU A 206 8.13 -3.82 -18.84
C GLU A 206 8.32 -4.43 -17.44
N PHE A 207 7.21 -4.78 -16.77
CA PHE A 207 7.23 -5.47 -15.49
C PHE A 207 7.84 -6.88 -15.61
N SER A 208 7.46 -7.60 -16.66
CA SER A 208 8.00 -8.93 -16.97
C SER A 208 9.51 -8.87 -17.24
N ASP A 209 9.98 -7.86 -17.98
CA ASP A 209 11.41 -7.67 -18.21
C ASP A 209 12.17 -7.36 -16.91
N ALA A 210 11.61 -6.49 -16.06
CA ALA A 210 12.24 -6.15 -14.78
C ALA A 210 12.36 -7.36 -13.83
N ALA A 211 11.46 -8.33 -13.93
CA ALA A 211 11.47 -9.56 -13.13
C ALA A 211 12.44 -10.63 -13.65
N LYS A 212 13.01 -10.48 -14.86
CA LYS A 212 13.74 -11.54 -15.61
C LYS A 212 14.83 -12.28 -14.85
N ALA A 213 15.53 -11.59 -13.94
CA ALA A 213 16.65 -12.17 -13.20
C ALA A 213 16.26 -12.85 -11.88
N THR A 214 15.00 -12.74 -11.47
CA THR A 214 14.58 -13.06 -10.08
C THR A 214 13.31 -13.91 -10.00
N ALA A 215 12.32 -13.66 -10.87
CA ALA A 215 11.12 -14.48 -10.93
C ALA A 215 11.31 -15.69 -11.85
N GLU A 216 10.96 -16.88 -11.36
CA GLU A 216 11.07 -18.13 -12.13
C GLU A 216 10.23 -18.05 -13.42
N ARG A 217 9.00 -17.55 -13.29
CA ARG A 217 8.03 -17.45 -14.39
C ARG A 217 7.51 -16.03 -14.51
N ARG A 218 7.19 -15.62 -15.73
CA ARG A 218 6.79 -14.25 -16.07
C ARG A 218 5.66 -14.31 -17.07
N PHE A 219 4.56 -13.62 -16.77
CA PHE A 219 3.37 -13.62 -17.59
C PHE A 219 2.92 -12.21 -17.92
N SER A 220 2.40 -12.04 -19.12
CA SER A 220 1.74 -10.81 -19.52
C SER A 220 0.47 -11.11 -20.32
N PHE A 221 -0.55 -10.28 -20.13
CA PHE A 221 -1.74 -10.26 -20.98
C PHE A 221 -1.51 -9.49 -22.29
N SER A 222 -0.33 -8.90 -22.44
CA SER A 222 0.14 -8.25 -23.66
C SER A 222 1.31 -9.02 -24.25
N ARG A 223 1.52 -8.89 -25.55
CA ARG A 223 2.68 -9.52 -26.21
C ARG A 223 3.97 -9.05 -25.56
N THR A 224 4.82 -10.00 -25.17
CA THR A 224 6.10 -9.73 -24.52
C THR A 224 7.19 -10.64 -25.09
N ALA A 225 8.44 -10.14 -25.10
CA ALA A 225 9.63 -10.95 -25.38
C ALA A 225 10.27 -11.53 -24.10
N SER A 226 9.86 -11.03 -22.93
CA SER A 226 10.47 -11.34 -21.63
C SER A 226 9.54 -12.15 -20.72
N GLY A 227 8.86 -13.17 -21.27
CA GLY A 227 7.95 -14.06 -20.54
C GLY A 227 6.97 -14.77 -21.46
N GLU A 228 5.95 -15.39 -20.87
CA GLU A 228 4.83 -16.01 -21.57
C GLU A 228 3.69 -15.00 -21.77
N THR A 229 3.07 -14.99 -22.95
CA THR A 229 1.84 -14.22 -23.17
C THR A 229 0.64 -15.12 -22.90
N VAL A 230 -0.28 -14.68 -22.04
CA VAL A 230 -1.54 -15.37 -21.72
C VAL A 230 -2.72 -14.53 -22.19
N LYS A 231 -3.82 -15.18 -22.55
CA LYS A 231 -5.02 -14.50 -23.09
C LYS A 231 -6.14 -14.33 -22.08
N SER A 232 -6.10 -15.05 -20.96
CA SER A 232 -7.16 -15.04 -19.95
C SER A 232 -6.64 -15.44 -18.57
N TRP A 233 -7.39 -15.07 -17.51
CA TRP A 233 -7.09 -15.48 -16.14
C TRP A 233 -7.16 -17.00 -15.96
N LYS A 234 -8.06 -17.67 -16.69
CA LYS A 234 -8.14 -19.14 -16.74
C LYS A 234 -6.86 -19.76 -17.30
N GLU A 235 -6.31 -19.20 -18.38
CA GLU A 235 -5.03 -19.66 -18.93
C GLU A 235 -3.88 -19.40 -17.96
N LEU A 236 -3.84 -18.25 -17.30
CA LEU A 236 -2.83 -17.97 -16.29
C LEU A 236 -2.88 -19.00 -15.15
N LEU A 237 -4.08 -19.29 -14.64
CA LEU A 237 -4.29 -20.28 -13.58
C LEU A 237 -3.82 -21.66 -14.01
N SER A 238 -4.21 -22.13 -15.20
CA SER A 238 -3.79 -23.46 -15.70
C SER A 238 -2.30 -23.57 -15.99
N ARG A 239 -1.60 -22.44 -16.14
CA ARG A 239 -0.14 -22.42 -16.27
C ARG A 239 0.53 -22.54 -14.91
N LEU A 240 -0.07 -22.03 -13.84
CA LEU A 240 0.52 -21.90 -12.50
C LEU A 240 0.14 -23.00 -11.50
N GLN A 241 -0.86 -23.83 -11.84
CA GLN A 241 -1.22 -25.08 -11.16
C GLN A 241 -0.60 -26.26 -11.89
#